data_AF-A0AAW7ZA55-F1
#
_entry.id   AF-A0AAW7ZA55-F1
#
_cell.length_a   1.000
_cell.length_b   1.000
_cell.length_c   1.000
_cell.angle_alpha   90.00
_cell.angle_beta   90.00
_cell.angle_gamma   90.00
#
_symmetry.space_group_name_H-M   'P 1'
#
loop_
_entity.id
_entity.type
_entity.pdbx_description
1 polymer ?
#
loop_
_entity_poly.entity_id
_entity_poly.type
_entity_poly.pdbx_seq_one_letter_code
_entity_poly.pdbx_strand_id
1 'polypeptide(L)'
;MKKHLSISEDEKWQSVVDCDKSYDGLFNVIFSHHAAEALEKGFRPCKKCCPDKDTFQPELELMKKIKEILDTNYAKSISIYNISKQVGVSPNHMVRLYKKYYGFTP
;
A
#
# COMPACT_ATOMS: atom_id res chain seq x y z
N MET A 1 3.42 16.45 -19.45
CA MET A 1 3.07 17.53 -18.51
C MET A 1 1.55 17.63 -18.46
N LYS A 2 0.89 17.22 -17.37
CA LYS A 2 -0.55 17.44 -17.24
C LYS A 2 -0.77 18.95 -17.12
N LYS A 3 -1.55 19.53 -18.03
CA LYS A 3 -1.95 20.94 -17.98
C LYS A 3 -2.55 21.19 -16.60
N HIS A 4 -2.03 22.17 -15.88
CA HIS A 4 -2.67 22.66 -14.67
C HIS A 4 -4.03 23.20 -15.10
N LEU A 5 -5.10 22.43 -14.88
CA LEU A 5 -6.45 22.87 -15.21
C LEU A 5 -6.76 24.03 -14.27
N SER A 6 -6.88 25.23 -14.80
CA SER A 6 -7.21 26.42 -14.03
C SER A 6 -8.71 26.43 -13.74
N ILE A 7 -9.13 25.58 -12.79
CA ILE A 7 -10.49 25.53 -12.28
C ILE A 7 -10.63 26.67 -11.25
N SER A 8 -11.64 27.52 -11.40
CA SER A 8 -11.93 28.59 -10.44
C SER A 8 -12.38 28.02 -9.08
N GLU A 9 -12.26 28.80 -7.99
CA GLU A 9 -12.72 28.33 -6.68
C GLU A 9 -14.24 28.09 -6.65
N ASP A 10 -15.02 28.96 -7.29
CA ASP A 10 -16.48 28.81 -7.40
C ASP A 10 -16.86 27.53 -8.14
N GLU A 11 -16.18 27.23 -9.24
CA GLU A 11 -16.40 26.00 -10.02
C GLU A 11 -16.03 24.74 -9.22
N LYS A 12 -14.95 24.77 -8.42
CA LYS A 12 -14.62 23.67 -7.52
C LYS A 12 -15.74 23.46 -6.49
N TRP A 13 -16.19 24.53 -5.84
CA TRP A 13 -17.26 24.44 -4.85
C TRP A 13 -18.56 23.90 -5.46
N GLN A 14 -18.94 24.37 -6.64
CA GLN A 14 -20.13 23.90 -7.33
C GLN A 14 -20.02 22.40 -7.67
N SER A 15 -18.86 21.94 -8.17
CA SER A 15 -18.63 20.51 -8.46
C SER A 15 -18.76 19.60 -7.22
N VAL A 16 -18.33 20.08 -6.04
CA VAL A 16 -18.45 19.36 -4.77
C VAL A 16 -19.92 19.27 -4.34
N VAL A 17 -20.65 20.39 -4.43
CA VAL A 17 -22.07 20.46 -4.09
C VAL A 17 -22.90 19.54 -5.00
N ASP A 18 -22.60 19.53 -6.29
CA ASP A 18 -23.33 18.73 -7.29
C ASP A 18 -22.90 17.26 -7.31
N CYS A 19 -21.87 16.88 -6.54
CA CYS A 19 -21.27 15.54 -6.55
C CYS A 19 -20.88 15.07 -7.97
N ASP A 20 -20.34 15.98 -8.79
CA ASP A 20 -19.99 15.70 -10.18
C ASP A 20 -18.71 14.85 -10.26
N LYS A 21 -18.88 13.57 -10.62
CA LYS A 21 -17.80 12.59 -10.74
C LYS A 21 -16.77 12.94 -11.81
N SER A 22 -17.10 13.81 -12.77
CA SER A 22 -16.14 14.23 -13.80
C SER A 22 -14.98 15.04 -13.21
N TYR A 23 -15.13 15.58 -12.00
CA TYR A 23 -14.12 16.34 -11.27
C TYR A 23 -13.31 15.54 -10.25
N ASP A 24 -13.59 14.24 -10.11
CA ASP A 24 -12.90 13.38 -9.14
C ASP A 24 -11.38 13.38 -9.35
N GLY A 25 -10.65 13.85 -8.33
CA GLY A 25 -9.20 13.91 -8.32
C GLY A 25 -8.58 15.02 -9.19
N LEU A 26 -9.38 15.93 -9.77
CA LEU A 26 -8.86 17.03 -10.59
C LEU A 26 -8.22 18.15 -9.76
N PHE A 27 -8.79 18.50 -8.60
CA PHE A 27 -8.28 19.60 -7.76
C PHE A 27 -7.96 19.21 -6.31
N ASN A 28 -8.36 18.01 -5.87
CA ASN A 28 -8.08 17.50 -4.52
C ASN A 28 -6.76 16.74 -4.41
N VAL A 29 -6.04 16.55 -5.53
CA VAL A 29 -4.80 15.77 -5.61
C VAL A 29 -3.72 16.63 -6.25
N ILE A 30 -2.58 16.73 -5.58
CA ILE A 30 -1.37 17.37 -6.10
C ILE A 30 -0.30 16.30 -6.21
N PHE A 31 0.39 16.27 -7.36
CA PHE A 31 1.51 15.37 -7.58
C PHE A 31 2.80 16.08 -7.18
N SER A 32 3.66 15.38 -6.44
CA SER A 32 5.00 15.82 -6.06
C SER A 32 5.98 14.72 -6.48
N HIS A 33 7.21 15.08 -6.82
CA HIS A 33 8.19 14.12 -7.35
C HIS A 33 8.73 13.18 -6.27
N HIS A 34 8.88 13.68 -5.05
CA HIS A 34 9.36 12.93 -3.89
C HIS A 34 8.56 13.27 -2.64
N ALA A 35 8.58 12.37 -1.65
CA ALA A 35 7.85 12.55 -0.40
C ALA A 35 8.25 13.84 0.34
N ALA A 36 9.54 14.21 0.30
CA ALA A 36 10.02 15.43 0.96
C ALA A 36 9.35 16.72 0.43
N GLU A 37 9.05 16.82 -0.87
CA GLU A 37 8.37 17.98 -1.44
C GLU A 37 6.94 18.10 -0.91
N ALA A 38 6.25 16.97 -0.72
CA ALA A 38 4.93 16.97 -0.12
C ALA A 38 4.98 17.37 1.37
N LEU A 39 6.01 16.97 2.11
CA LEU A 39 6.22 17.36 3.51
C LEU A 39 6.47 18.87 3.64
N GLU A 40 7.30 19.45 2.78
CA GLU A 40 7.56 20.90 2.74
C GLU A 40 6.29 21.71 2.46
N LYS A 41 5.37 21.18 1.65
CA LYS A 41 4.03 21.74 1.41
C LYS A 41 3.07 21.56 2.60
N GLY A 42 3.49 20.94 3.70
CA GLY A 42 2.70 20.74 4.91
C GLY A 42 1.80 19.49 4.90
N PHE A 43 1.93 18.60 3.90
CA PHE A 43 1.18 17.35 3.90
C PHE A 43 1.75 16.35 4.91
N ARG A 44 0.87 15.53 5.50
CA ARG A 44 1.28 14.43 6.39
C ARG A 44 1.43 13.13 5.59
N PRO A 45 2.46 12.32 5.87
CA PRO A 45 2.70 11.08 5.12
C PRO A 45 1.60 10.04 5.41
N CYS A 46 1.27 9.25 4.39
CA CYS A 46 0.26 8.21 4.49
C CYS A 46 0.77 7.01 5.29
N LYS A 47 0.02 6.59 6.31
CA LYS A 47 0.37 5.43 7.17
C LYS A 47 0.33 4.07 6.45
N LYS A 48 -0.32 3.99 5.29
CA LYS A 48 -0.44 2.76 4.52
C LYS A 48 0.74 2.58 3.55
N CYS A 49 1.05 3.63 2.80
CA CYS A 49 2.14 3.60 1.81
C CYS A 49 3.51 3.90 2.45
N CYS A 50 3.53 4.55 3.62
CA CYS A 50 4.73 5.02 4.33
C CYS A 50 5.76 5.69 3.40
N PRO A 51 5.38 6.73 2.64
CA PRO A 51 6.25 7.36 1.64
C PRO A 51 7.47 8.07 2.28
N ASP A 52 7.44 8.28 3.58
CA ASP A 52 8.50 8.84 4.42
C ASP A 52 9.62 7.83 4.74
N LYS A 53 9.46 6.54 4.42
CA LYS A 53 10.47 5.52 4.68
C LYS A 53 11.26 5.22 3.41
N ASP A 54 12.59 5.24 3.51
CA ASP A 54 13.49 4.93 2.38
C ASP A 54 13.34 3.50 1.87
N THR A 55 13.12 2.54 2.77
CA THR A 55 12.82 1.15 2.43
C THR A 55 11.54 0.70 3.12
N PHE A 56 10.48 0.49 2.34
CA PHE A 56 9.22 -0.03 2.84
C PHE A 56 8.71 -1.15 1.94
N GLN A 57 9.04 -2.40 2.30
CA GLN A 57 8.64 -3.60 1.57
C GLN A 57 7.97 -4.62 2.52
N PRO A 58 6.80 -4.28 3.11
CA PRO A 58 6.17 -5.11 4.13
C PRO A 58 5.83 -6.53 3.64
N GLU A 59 5.42 -6.67 2.37
CA GLU A 59 5.14 -7.99 1.79
C GLU A 59 6.40 -8.85 1.69
N LEU A 60 7.55 -8.28 1.27
CA LEU A 60 8.79 -9.03 1.12
C LEU A 60 9.33 -9.50 2.48
N GLU A 61 9.35 -8.61 3.47
CA GLU A 61 9.80 -8.94 4.83
C GLU A 61 8.92 -10.02 5.46
N LEU A 62 7.61 -9.95 5.24
CA LEU A 62 6.68 -11.00 5.64
C LEU A 62 7.01 -12.34 4.96
N MET A 63 7.30 -12.35 3.65
CA MET A 63 7.60 -13.57 2.90
C MET A 63 8.88 -14.23 3.38
N LYS A 64 9.94 -13.46 3.63
CA LYS A 64 11.19 -13.96 4.22
C LYS A 64 10.94 -14.66 5.56
N LYS A 65 10.15 -14.01 6.44
CA LYS A 65 9.80 -14.56 7.75
C LYS A 65 9.01 -15.87 7.65
N ILE A 66 8.05 -15.96 6.72
CA ILE A 66 7.29 -17.20 6.49
C ILE A 66 8.21 -18.31 5.98
N LYS A 67 9.09 -17.99 5.03
CA LYS A 67 10.06 -18.95 4.49
C LYS A 67 10.98 -19.50 5.59
N GLU A 68 11.50 -18.64 6.45
CA GLU A 68 12.34 -19.05 7.59
C GLU A 68 11.61 -20.00 8.54
N ILE A 69 10.33 -19.74 8.83
CA ILE A 69 9.49 -20.62 9.67
C ILE A 69 9.33 -22.00 9.01
N LEU A 70 9.07 -22.04 7.70
CA LEU A 70 8.93 -23.29 6.95
C LEU A 70 10.23 -24.09 6.91
N ASP A 71 11.35 -23.43 6.57
CA ASP A 71 12.66 -24.06 6.47
C ASP A 71 13.09 -24.65 7.84
N THR A 72 12.86 -23.93 8.93
CA THR A 72 13.18 -24.38 10.30
C THR A 72 12.31 -25.55 10.76
N ASN A 73 11.09 -25.67 10.22
CA ASN A 73 10.14 -26.72 10.59
C ASN A 73 9.96 -27.78 9.50
N TYR A 74 10.88 -27.89 8.53
CA TYR A 74 10.74 -28.77 7.37
C TYR A 74 10.44 -30.24 7.74
N ALA A 75 11.04 -30.75 8.82
CA ALA A 75 10.82 -32.12 9.30
C ALA A 75 9.50 -32.32 10.09
N LYS A 76 8.77 -31.25 10.40
CA LYS A 76 7.55 -31.25 11.21
C LYS A 76 6.36 -30.85 10.36
N SER A 77 5.20 -31.45 10.60
CA SER A 77 3.96 -30.92 10.03
C SER A 77 3.56 -29.64 10.78
N ILE A 78 3.56 -28.51 10.09
CA ILE A 78 3.08 -27.23 10.61
C ILE A 78 1.87 -26.76 9.82
N SER A 79 0.82 -26.34 10.52
CA SER A 79 -0.40 -25.83 9.88
C SER A 79 -0.19 -24.39 9.39
N ILE A 80 -0.66 -24.12 8.17
CA ILE A 80 -0.76 -22.77 7.58
C ILE A 80 -1.45 -21.78 8.54
N TYR A 81 -2.47 -22.23 9.28
CA TYR A 81 -3.17 -21.39 10.26
C TYR A 81 -2.26 -20.96 11.42
N ASN A 82 -1.37 -21.84 11.88
CA ASN A 82 -0.45 -21.53 12.97
C ASN A 82 0.60 -20.52 12.51
N ILE A 83 1.15 -20.71 11.30
CA ILE A 83 2.10 -19.76 10.70
C ILE A 83 1.42 -18.40 10.55
N SER A 84 0.22 -18.36 9.97
CA SER A 84 -0.49 -17.10 9.73
C SER A 84 -0.77 -16.33 11.02
N LYS A 85 -1.13 -17.03 12.11
CA LYS A 85 -1.30 -16.45 13.45
C LYS A 85 0.01 -15.89 14.00
N GLN A 86 1.14 -16.58 13.81
CA GLN A 86 2.47 -16.13 14.26
C GLN A 86 2.96 -14.89 13.50
N VAL A 87 2.65 -14.78 12.21
CA VAL A 87 3.06 -13.65 11.37
C VAL A 87 2.05 -12.51 11.30
N GLY A 88 0.87 -12.67 11.89
CA GLY A 88 -0.13 -11.61 12.03
C GLY A 88 -0.93 -11.30 10.76
N VAL A 89 -1.10 -12.28 9.86
CA VAL A 89 -1.92 -12.13 8.64
C VAL A 89 -2.93 -13.26 8.49
N SER A 90 -3.96 -13.05 7.67
CA SER A 90 -4.92 -14.12 7.38
C SER A 90 -4.28 -15.25 6.55
N PRO A 91 -4.71 -16.51 6.71
CA PRO A 91 -4.20 -17.63 5.92
C PRO A 91 -4.29 -17.39 4.41
N ASN A 92 -5.42 -16.87 3.94
CA ASN A 92 -5.64 -16.58 2.51
C ASN A 92 -4.68 -15.52 1.98
N HIS A 93 -4.45 -14.45 2.76
CA HIS A 93 -3.50 -13.42 2.37
C HIS A 93 -2.07 -13.96 2.31
N MET A 94 -1.69 -14.76 3.31
CA MET A 94 -0.38 -15.42 3.39
C MET A 94 -0.12 -16.31 2.17
N VAL A 95 -1.03 -17.24 1.86
CA VAL A 95 -0.88 -18.19 0.73
C VAL A 95 -0.82 -17.44 -0.60
N ARG A 96 -1.66 -16.41 -0.78
CA ARG A 96 -1.67 -15.58 -2.00
C ARG A 96 -0.34 -14.85 -2.19
N LEU A 97 0.19 -14.24 -1.14
CA LEU A 97 1.48 -13.54 -1.21
C LEU A 97 2.63 -14.52 -1.44
N TYR A 98 2.64 -15.66 -0.75
CA TYR A 98 3.71 -16.63 -0.90
C TYR A 98 3.78 -17.18 -2.33
N LYS A 99 2.63 -17.51 -2.93
CA LYS A 99 2.56 -17.89 -4.35
C LYS A 99 2.98 -16.77 -5.28
N LYS A 100 2.62 -15.50 -5.00
CA LYS A 100 3.04 -14.34 -5.80
C LYS A 100 4.57 -14.19 -5.81
N TYR A 101 5.26 -14.44 -4.69
CA TYR A 101 6.70 -14.23 -4.56
C TYR A 101 7.55 -15.45 -4.95
N TYR A 102 7.07 -16.68 -4.67
CA TYR A 102 7.86 -17.91 -4.89
C TYR A 102 7.29 -18.82 -5.99
N GLY A 103 6.11 -18.54 -6.52
CA GLY A 103 5.49 -19.29 -7.62
C GLY A 103 4.64 -20.51 -7.20
N PHE A 104 4.74 -20.94 -5.94
CA PHE A 104 4.01 -22.09 -5.39
C PHE A 104 3.41 -21.76 -4.00
N THR A 105 2.51 -22.60 -3.50
CA THR A 105 1.92 -22.43 -2.17
C THR A 105 2.87 -22.96 -1.09
N PRO A 106 2.93 -22.33 0.10
CA PRO A 106 3.78 -22.75 1.20
C PRO A 106 3.40 -24.12 1.77
#